data_AF-A0A098LAF0-F1
#
_entry.id   AF-A0A098LAF0-F1
#
_cell.length_a   1.000
_cell.length_b   1.000
_cell.length_c   1.000
_cell.angle_alpha   90.00
_cell.angle_beta   90.00
_cell.angle_gamma   90.00
#
_symmetry.space_group_name_H-M   'P 1'
#
loop_
_entity.id
_entity.type
_entity.pdbx_description
1 polymer ?
#
loop_
_entity_poly.entity_id
_entity_poly.type
_entity_poly.pdbx_seq_one_letter_code
_entity_poly.pdbx_strand_id
1 'polypeptide(L)'
;MLKDKVDHVYLINLDERTDRLESATNECNKIGLPFERVSAVNGSALNLTVQSYSAFDDLYWNAGAYGLLLTTLKILKDAKVKGYKSILILEDDVFFKPEINDLADLYFPHLPNDWQMILFGAEHCLKPSKYKGNLSLARYSFCLHCYAINHIIFDYYIHLLEKQNKQIDLITAEDLQPLMKTFVFTPDLAGQTASWSNIQERPVDSKCLRK
;
A
#
# COMPACT_ATOMS: atom_id res chain seq x y z
N MET A 1 4.21 -8.82 17.67
CA MET A 1 3.01 -8.34 16.95
C MET A 1 3.45 -7.52 15.72
N LEU A 2 2.54 -7.27 14.77
CA LEU A 2 2.83 -6.49 13.55
C LEU A 2 3.40 -5.10 13.85
N LYS A 3 2.87 -4.42 14.88
CA LYS A 3 3.35 -3.11 15.31
C LYS A 3 4.84 -3.07 15.70
N ASP A 4 5.40 -4.20 16.12
CA ASP A 4 6.80 -4.32 16.56
C ASP A 4 7.73 -4.67 15.39
N LYS A 5 7.21 -4.77 14.17
CA LYS A 5 7.96 -5.17 12.97
C LYS A 5 8.33 -4.01 12.05
N VAL A 6 7.76 -2.84 12.31
CA VAL A 6 8.03 -1.60 11.58
C VAL A 6 8.23 -0.48 12.59
N ASP A 7 8.94 0.58 12.20
CA ASP A 7 9.19 1.72 13.11
C ASP A 7 7.97 2.63 13.22
N HIS A 8 7.14 2.68 12.18
CA HIS A 8 5.97 3.55 12.13
C HIS A 8 4.88 3.03 11.20
N VAL A 9 3.64 3.46 11.46
CA VAL A 9 2.47 3.10 10.66
C VAL A 9 1.74 4.37 10.24
N TYR A 10 1.49 4.52 8.94
CA TYR A 10 0.69 5.60 8.37
C TYR A 10 -0.64 5.06 7.85
N LEU A 11 -1.74 5.77 8.14
CA LEU A 11 -3.06 5.50 7.57
C LEU A 11 -3.49 6.66 6.68
N ILE A 12 -3.61 6.40 5.38
CA ILE A 12 -4.08 7.35 4.37
C ILE A 12 -5.60 7.42 4.42
N ASN A 13 -6.14 8.63 4.57
CA ASN A 13 -7.58 8.87 4.60
C ASN A 13 -7.89 10.27 4.06
N LEU A 14 -8.91 10.38 3.21
CA LEU A 14 -9.48 11.69 2.81
C LEU A 14 -10.24 12.29 3.98
N ASP A 15 -10.12 13.61 4.18
CA ASP A 15 -10.67 14.26 5.37
C ASP A 15 -12.20 14.17 5.49
N GLU A 16 -12.87 14.13 4.34
CA GLU A 16 -14.32 13.95 4.23
C GLU A 16 -14.80 12.50 4.46
N ARG A 17 -13.91 11.49 4.38
CA ARG A 17 -14.27 10.07 4.53
C ARG A 17 -14.13 9.62 5.99
N THR A 18 -14.87 10.29 6.88
CA THR A 18 -14.91 9.95 8.31
C THR A 18 -15.45 8.55 8.56
N ASP A 19 -16.33 8.06 7.69
CA ASP A 19 -16.88 6.69 7.71
C ASP A 19 -15.78 5.64 7.55
N ARG A 20 -14.88 5.82 6.57
CA ARG A 20 -13.74 4.91 6.33
C ARG A 20 -12.70 5.02 7.42
N LEU A 21 -12.44 6.23 7.91
CA LEU A 21 -11.54 6.42 9.04
C LEU A 21 -12.00 5.64 10.27
N GLU A 22 -13.29 5.72 10.61
CA GLU A 22 -13.86 4.96 11.74
C GLU A 22 -13.69 3.44 11.53
N SER A 23 -14.03 2.95 10.34
CA SER A 23 -13.87 1.53 9.99
C SER A 23 -12.42 1.05 10.10
N ALA A 24 -11.47 1.75 9.46
CA ALA A 24 -10.05 1.39 9.50
C ALA A 24 -9.47 1.52 10.92
N THR A 25 -9.92 2.49 11.72
CA THR A 25 -9.55 2.62 13.12
C THR A 25 -9.99 1.39 13.92
N ASN A 26 -11.22 0.92 13.70
CA ASN A 26 -11.73 -0.28 14.35
C ASN A 26 -10.93 -1.53 13.94
N GLU A 27 -10.56 -1.68 12.66
CA GLU A 27 -9.70 -2.77 12.19
C GLU A 27 -8.31 -2.73 12.83
N CYS A 28 -7.68 -1.56 12.90
CA CYS A 28 -6.39 -1.38 13.57
C CYS A 28 -6.46 -1.70 15.07
N ASN A 29 -7.54 -1.29 15.74
CA ASN A 29 -7.76 -1.57 17.17
C ASN A 29 -7.89 -3.07 17.46
N LYS A 30 -8.54 -3.85 16.58
CA LYS A 30 -8.69 -5.31 16.74
C LYS A 30 -7.34 -6.02 16.85
N ILE A 31 -6.32 -5.53 16.15
CA ILE A 31 -4.98 -6.13 16.12
C ILE A 31 -3.96 -5.36 16.98
N GLY A 32 -4.39 -4.30 17.67
CA GLY A 32 -3.54 -3.47 18.52
C GLY A 32 -2.49 -2.67 17.75
N LEU A 33 -2.81 -2.21 16.54
CA LEU A 33 -1.90 -1.49 15.65
C LEU A 33 -2.11 0.03 15.74
N PRO A 34 -1.28 0.78 16.48
CA PRO A 34 -1.36 2.24 16.46
C PRO A 34 -0.90 2.79 15.11
N PHE A 35 -1.47 3.92 14.69
CA PHE A 35 -1.13 4.57 13.42
C PHE A 35 -1.15 6.10 13.52
N GLU A 36 -0.41 6.76 12.64
CA GLU A 36 -0.52 8.18 12.33
C GLU A 36 -1.45 8.37 11.13
N ARG A 37 -2.57 9.08 11.31
CA ARG A 37 -3.44 9.45 10.18
C ARG A 37 -2.74 10.50 9.32
N VAL A 38 -2.73 10.26 8.02
CA VAL A 38 -2.29 11.21 7.00
C VAL A 38 -3.50 11.68 6.22
N SER A 39 -3.77 12.99 6.29
CA SER A 39 -4.75 13.65 5.41
C SER A 39 -4.30 13.46 3.96
N ALA A 40 -5.10 12.70 3.21
CA ALA A 40 -4.84 12.39 1.82
C ALA A 40 -5.05 13.62 0.95
N VAL A 41 -4.19 13.78 -0.06
CA VAL A 41 -4.34 14.82 -1.06
C VAL A 41 -5.57 14.50 -1.91
N ASN A 42 -6.60 15.35 -1.81
CA ASN A 42 -7.76 15.27 -2.68
C ASN A 42 -7.39 15.79 -4.08
N GLY A 43 -7.03 14.88 -4.98
CA GLY A 43 -6.59 15.27 -6.31
C GLY A 43 -7.67 15.92 -7.17
N SER A 44 -8.97 15.69 -6.89
CA SER A 44 -10.07 16.37 -7.59
C SER A 44 -10.07 17.88 -7.34
N ALA A 45 -9.50 18.32 -6.21
CA ALA A 45 -9.37 19.73 -5.86
C ALA A 45 -8.15 20.42 -6.51
N LEU A 46 -7.25 19.67 -7.19
CA LEU A 46 -5.99 20.21 -7.68
C LEU A 46 -6.07 20.93 -9.04
N ASN A 47 -7.24 21.01 -9.70
CA ASN A 47 -7.41 21.61 -11.03
C ASN A 47 -6.32 21.16 -12.04
N LEU A 48 -5.99 19.87 -12.05
CA LEU A 48 -4.94 19.31 -12.90
C LEU A 48 -5.53 18.69 -14.17
N THR A 49 -4.88 18.95 -15.30
CA THR A 49 -5.00 18.09 -16.49
C THR A 49 -3.98 16.98 -16.32
N VAL A 50 -4.44 15.82 -15.86
CA VAL A 50 -3.60 14.62 -15.84
C VAL A 50 -3.35 14.23 -17.30
N GLN A 51 -2.14 14.48 -17.81
CA GLN A 51 -1.79 14.10 -19.18
C GLN A 51 -1.57 12.61 -19.22
N SER A 52 -2.57 11.91 -19.74
CA SER A 52 -2.49 10.52 -20.07
C SER A 52 -1.89 10.32 -21.46
N TYR A 53 -1.11 9.25 -21.65
CA TYR A 53 -0.56 8.88 -22.96
C TYR A 53 -1.57 8.10 -23.82
N SER A 54 -2.71 7.68 -23.25
CA SER A 54 -3.79 7.00 -23.98
C SER A 54 -5.15 7.11 -23.28
N ALA A 55 -6.24 6.95 -24.04
CA ALA A 55 -7.60 6.92 -23.46
C ALA A 55 -7.83 5.74 -22.50
N PHE A 56 -7.01 4.68 -22.58
CA PHE A 56 -7.06 3.56 -21.64
C PHE A 56 -6.40 3.93 -20.30
N ASP A 57 -5.33 4.71 -20.37
CA ASP A 57 -4.61 5.22 -19.21
C ASP A 57 -5.44 6.30 -18.46
N ASP A 58 -6.31 7.06 -19.13
CA ASP A 58 -7.18 8.08 -18.50
C ASP A 58 -8.13 7.51 -17.42
N LEU A 59 -8.58 6.26 -17.60
CA LEU A 59 -9.52 5.61 -16.68
C LEU A 59 -8.88 5.37 -15.29
N TYR A 60 -7.58 5.14 -15.27
CA TYR A 60 -6.88 4.69 -14.08
C TYR A 60 -5.84 5.71 -13.58
N TRP A 61 -5.27 6.53 -14.47
CA TRP A 61 -4.43 7.67 -14.15
C TRP A 61 -5.29 8.93 -14.09
N ASN A 62 -6.07 9.04 -13.02
CA ASN A 62 -6.99 10.14 -12.80
C ASN A 62 -6.57 10.99 -11.59
N ALA A 63 -7.33 12.05 -11.32
CA ALA A 63 -7.09 12.96 -10.21
C ALA A 63 -6.97 12.23 -8.85
N GLY A 64 -7.81 11.23 -8.58
CA GLY A 64 -7.74 10.44 -7.35
C GLY A 64 -6.43 9.65 -7.23
N ALA A 65 -6.02 8.96 -8.30
CA ALA A 65 -4.77 8.20 -8.34
C ALA A 65 -3.54 9.12 -8.19
N TYR A 66 -3.59 10.31 -8.77
CA TYR A 66 -2.58 11.33 -8.61
C TYR A 66 -2.50 11.84 -7.15
N GLY A 67 -3.65 12.04 -6.50
CA GLY A 67 -3.72 12.38 -5.07
C GLY A 67 -3.09 11.32 -4.18
N LEU A 68 -3.34 10.04 -4.46
CA LEU A 68 -2.70 8.91 -3.76
C LEU A 68 -1.18 8.90 -3.95
N LEU A 69 -0.71 9.17 -5.17
CA LEU A 69 0.72 9.31 -5.46
C LEU A 69 1.36 10.43 -4.65
N LEU A 70 0.77 11.64 -4.64
CA LEU A 70 1.30 12.77 -3.88
C LEU A 70 1.30 12.52 -2.36
N THR A 71 0.26 11.85 -1.87
CA THR A 71 0.16 11.47 -0.45
C THR A 71 1.26 10.47 -0.08
N THR A 72 1.48 9.46 -0.92
CA THR A 72 2.56 8.47 -0.71
C THR A 72 3.93 9.14 -0.76
N LEU A 73 4.15 10.06 -1.71
CA LEU A 73 5.38 10.84 -1.80
C LEU A 73 5.63 11.66 -0.51
N LYS A 74 4.59 12.28 0.05
CA LYS A 74 4.66 12.98 1.34
C LYS A 74 5.06 12.03 2.48
N ILE A 75 4.46 10.84 2.55
CA ILE A 75 4.77 9.83 3.57
C ILE A 75 6.24 9.39 3.48
N LEU A 76 6.73 9.05 2.28
CA LEU A 76 8.11 8.58 2.11
C LEU A 76 9.13 9.68 2.48
N LYS A 77 8.85 10.94 2.11
CA LYS A 77 9.69 12.09 2.48
C LYS A 77 9.69 12.32 4.00
N ASP A 78 8.52 12.26 4.64
CA ASP A 78 8.40 12.39 6.09
C ASP A 78 9.16 11.27 6.82
N ALA A 79 8.94 10.01 6.43
CA ALA A 79 9.61 8.85 7.02
C ALA A 79 11.14 8.93 6.87
N LYS A 80 11.62 9.41 5.71
CA LYS A 80 13.05 9.65 5.48
C LYS A 80 13.59 10.72 6.42
N VAL A 81 12.90 11.85 6.58
CA VAL A 81 13.31 12.95 7.48
C VAL A 81 13.32 12.50 8.94
N LYS A 82 12.32 11.72 9.35
CA LYS A 82 12.23 11.13 10.70
C LYS A 82 13.23 9.99 10.94
N GLY A 83 13.90 9.50 9.89
CA GLY A 83 14.93 8.47 9.98
C GLY A 83 14.38 7.05 10.19
N TYR A 84 13.10 6.80 9.91
CA TYR A 84 12.51 5.46 9.99
C TYR A 84 13.20 4.51 9.01
N LYS A 85 13.50 3.28 9.47
CA LYS A 85 14.10 2.19 8.70
C LYS A 85 13.07 1.33 8.01
N SER A 86 11.87 1.25 8.58
CA SER A 86 10.75 0.55 7.98
C SER A 86 9.43 1.20 8.40
N ILE A 87 8.50 1.31 7.47
CA ILE A 87 7.16 1.86 7.72
C ILE A 87 6.11 0.94 7.13
N LEU A 88 4.92 0.93 7.72
CA LEU A 88 3.72 0.32 7.17
C LEU A 88 2.78 1.42 6.68
N ILE A 89 2.30 1.30 5.45
CA ILE A 89 1.36 2.23 4.84
C ILE A 89 0.04 1.49 4.62
N LEU A 90 -1.04 2.10 5.11
CA LEU A 90 -2.40 1.58 5.06
C LEU A 90 -3.29 2.59 4.32
N GLU A 91 -4.22 2.09 3.50
CA GLU A 91 -5.41 2.83 3.07
C GLU A 91 -6.58 2.59 4.04
N ASP A 92 -7.52 3.53 4.08
CA ASP A 92 -8.67 3.53 5.00
C ASP A 92 -9.80 2.55 4.63
N ASP A 93 -9.65 1.71 3.61
CA ASP A 93 -10.54 0.55 3.38
C ASP A 93 -9.94 -0.77 3.88
N VAL A 94 -8.78 -0.74 4.55
CA VAL A 94 -8.12 -1.96 5.05
C VAL A 94 -9.00 -2.73 6.04
N PHE A 95 -8.99 -4.06 5.92
CA PHE A 95 -9.34 -4.98 7.01
C PHE A 95 -8.22 -6.00 7.18
N PHE A 96 -8.11 -6.59 8.37
CA PHE A 96 -7.07 -7.56 8.69
C PHE A 96 -7.64 -8.95 8.95
N LYS A 97 -6.91 -9.99 8.55
CA LYS A 97 -7.21 -11.36 8.97
C LYS A 97 -6.77 -11.56 10.44
N PRO A 98 -7.50 -12.37 11.23
CA PRO A 98 -7.21 -12.56 12.65
C PRO A 98 -5.77 -13.01 12.93
N GLU A 99 -5.18 -13.80 12.03
CA GLU A 99 -3.84 -14.37 12.16
C GLU A 99 -2.68 -13.40 11.83
N ILE A 100 -2.96 -12.14 11.48
CA ILE A 100 -1.92 -11.22 10.98
C ILE A 100 -0.75 -11.03 11.96
N ASN A 101 -1.04 -10.94 13.27
CA ASN A 101 0.00 -10.77 14.29
C ASN A 101 0.86 -12.03 14.43
N ASP A 102 0.23 -13.19 14.47
CA ASP A 102 0.91 -14.48 14.61
C ASP A 102 1.81 -14.77 13.40
N LEU A 103 1.30 -14.51 12.19
CA LEU A 103 2.06 -14.71 10.96
C LEU A 103 3.14 -13.65 10.77
N ALA A 104 2.91 -12.41 11.19
CA ALA A 104 3.97 -11.41 11.23
C ALA A 104 5.10 -11.82 12.19
N ASP A 105 4.77 -12.28 13.39
CA ASP A 105 5.75 -12.75 14.37
C ASP A 105 6.53 -13.98 13.87
N LEU A 106 5.86 -14.91 13.19
CA LEU A 106 6.48 -16.12 12.66
C LEU A 106 7.38 -15.85 11.45
N TYR A 107 6.98 -14.97 10.53
CA TYR A 107 7.63 -14.87 9.22
C TYR A 107 8.54 -13.65 9.02
N PHE A 108 8.38 -12.56 9.77
CA PHE A 108 9.35 -11.45 9.68
C PHE A 108 10.81 -11.86 9.95
N PRO A 109 11.12 -12.74 10.93
CA PRO A 109 12.48 -13.24 11.14
C PRO A 109 13.06 -14.06 9.99
N HIS A 110 12.25 -14.39 8.98
CA HIS A 110 12.67 -15.14 7.80
C HIS A 110 12.91 -14.27 6.56
N LEU A 111 12.60 -12.98 6.65
CA LEU A 111 12.98 -12.01 5.63
C LEU A 111 14.51 -11.88 5.59
N PRO A 112 15.10 -11.71 4.40
CA PRO A 112 16.51 -11.38 4.31
C PRO A 112 16.75 -9.97 4.87
N ASN A 113 17.97 -9.68 5.33
CA ASN A 113 18.31 -8.37 5.92
C ASN A 113 18.06 -7.18 4.99
N ASP A 114 18.03 -7.42 3.69
CA ASP A 114 17.83 -6.44 2.61
C ASP A 114 16.46 -6.59 1.94
N TRP A 115 15.42 -7.02 2.68
CA TRP A 115 14.05 -6.94 2.17
C TRP A 115 13.66 -5.49 1.87
N GLN A 116 12.86 -5.26 0.83
CA GLN A 116 12.59 -3.92 0.32
C GLN A 116 11.12 -3.53 0.45
N MET A 117 10.19 -4.46 0.20
CA MET A 117 8.76 -4.25 0.40
C MET A 117 8.05 -5.55 0.77
N ILE A 118 6.95 -5.45 1.49
CA ILE A 118 6.08 -6.56 1.85
C ILE A 118 4.64 -6.13 1.58
N LEU A 119 3.92 -6.88 0.75
CA LEU A 119 2.49 -6.72 0.51
C LEU A 119 1.73 -7.64 1.47
N PHE A 120 0.78 -7.10 2.23
CA PHE A 120 -0.06 -7.91 3.12
C PHE A 120 -1.31 -8.43 2.43
N GLY A 121 -1.68 -7.85 1.29
CA GLY A 121 -2.59 -8.44 0.32
C GLY A 121 -2.39 -7.76 -1.03
N ALA A 122 -2.58 -8.50 -2.12
CA ALA A 122 -2.35 -7.96 -3.46
C ALA A 122 -3.17 -8.69 -4.52
N GLU A 123 -3.43 -8.01 -5.64
CA GLU A 123 -3.97 -8.65 -6.83
C GLU A 123 -2.82 -9.14 -7.72
N HIS A 124 -2.77 -10.45 -7.97
CA HIS A 124 -1.67 -11.08 -8.70
C HIS A 124 -2.01 -11.30 -10.18
N CYS A 125 -1.31 -10.60 -11.07
CA CYS A 125 -1.38 -10.90 -12.50
C CYS A 125 -0.42 -12.04 -12.90
N LEU A 126 0.69 -12.22 -12.17
CA LEU A 126 1.53 -13.41 -12.26
C LEU A 126 1.56 -14.13 -10.91
N LYS A 127 1.59 -15.47 -10.96
CA LYS A 127 1.67 -16.28 -9.74
C LYS A 127 2.92 -15.91 -8.93
N PRO A 128 2.79 -15.56 -7.64
CA PRO A 128 3.93 -15.34 -6.76
C PRO A 128 4.84 -16.57 -6.70
N SER A 129 6.15 -16.34 -6.69
CA SER A 129 7.13 -17.42 -6.56
C SER A 129 7.30 -17.76 -5.09
N LYS A 130 7.14 -19.04 -4.72
CA LYS A 130 7.30 -19.49 -3.33
C LYS A 130 8.69 -19.13 -2.79
N TYR A 131 8.75 -18.59 -1.57
CA TYR A 131 10.00 -18.32 -0.87
C TYR A 131 10.13 -19.18 0.39
N LYS A 132 9.32 -18.92 1.43
CA LYS A 132 9.38 -19.66 2.69
C LYS A 132 8.08 -19.57 3.48
N GLY A 133 7.49 -20.72 3.80
CA GLY A 133 6.22 -20.76 4.53
C GLY A 133 5.18 -19.86 3.87
N ASN A 134 4.57 -18.93 4.60
CA ASN A 134 3.57 -18.02 4.03
C ASN A 134 4.17 -16.85 3.24
N LEU A 135 5.49 -16.74 3.11
CA LEU A 135 6.12 -15.73 2.26
C LEU A 135 6.37 -16.24 0.85
N SER A 136 5.98 -15.42 -0.12
CA SER A 136 6.31 -15.57 -1.54
C SER A 136 6.90 -14.26 -2.08
N LEU A 137 7.60 -14.33 -3.20
CA LEU A 137 8.04 -13.16 -3.95
C LEU A 137 6.91 -12.73 -4.89
N ALA A 138 6.48 -11.49 -4.76
CA ALA A 138 5.48 -10.90 -5.64
C ALA A 138 6.03 -10.80 -7.07
N ARG A 139 5.16 -11.05 -8.05
CA ARG A 139 5.48 -10.94 -9.47
C ARG A 139 4.32 -10.23 -10.14
N TYR A 140 4.55 -9.01 -10.61
CA TYR A 140 3.55 -8.20 -11.31
C TYR A 140 2.21 -8.19 -10.55
N SER A 141 2.25 -7.63 -9.35
CA SER A 141 1.13 -7.57 -8.40
C SER A 141 0.71 -6.13 -8.13
N PHE A 142 -0.59 -5.91 -8.03
CA PHE A 142 -1.24 -4.60 -7.84
C PHE A 142 -1.94 -4.54 -6.48
N CYS A 143 -2.64 -3.44 -6.21
CA CYS A 143 -3.43 -3.16 -5.01
C CYS A 143 -2.59 -2.83 -3.76
N LEU A 144 -1.91 -1.68 -3.80
CA LEU A 144 -1.09 -1.17 -2.70
C LEU A 144 -1.88 -0.56 -1.53
N HIS A 145 -2.82 -1.33 -0.96
CA HIS A 145 -3.67 -0.86 0.15
C HIS A 145 -3.05 -1.11 1.55
N CYS A 146 -2.17 -2.10 1.70
CA CYS A 146 -1.53 -2.45 2.97
C CYS A 146 -0.15 -3.06 2.71
N TYR A 147 0.90 -2.26 2.91
CA TYR A 147 2.26 -2.68 2.58
C TYR A 147 3.32 -2.05 3.49
N ALA A 148 4.33 -2.85 3.84
CA ALA A 148 5.52 -2.36 4.52
C ALA A 148 6.63 -2.06 3.50
N ILE A 149 7.41 -1.01 3.76
CA ILE A 149 8.51 -0.59 2.90
C ILE A 149 9.76 -0.26 3.74
N ASN A 150 10.91 -0.72 3.26
CA ASN A 150 12.20 -0.52 3.91
C ASN A 150 12.89 0.74 3.36
N HIS A 151 13.56 1.49 4.23
CA HIS A 151 14.28 2.72 3.90
C HIS A 151 15.31 2.56 2.78
N ILE A 152 15.84 1.35 2.57
CA ILE A 152 16.78 1.03 1.48
C ILE A 152 16.23 1.49 0.12
N ILE A 153 14.90 1.50 -0.06
CA ILE A 153 14.28 1.90 -1.34
C ILE A 153 13.54 3.24 -1.29
N PHE A 154 13.56 3.99 -0.17
CA PHE A 154 12.83 5.26 -0.11
C PHE A 154 13.28 6.23 -1.19
N ASP A 155 14.59 6.41 -1.38
CA ASP A 155 15.11 7.37 -2.36
C ASP A 155 14.79 6.98 -3.79
N TYR A 156 14.90 5.69 -4.10
CA TYR A 156 14.56 5.20 -5.43
C TYR A 156 13.06 5.32 -5.69
N TYR A 157 12.21 4.96 -4.71
CA TYR A 157 10.77 5.05 -4.89
C TYR A 157 10.30 6.51 -4.97
N ILE A 158 10.83 7.40 -4.12
CA ILE A 158 10.61 8.85 -4.21
C ILE A 158 10.95 9.36 -5.60
N HIS A 159 12.12 9.01 -6.14
CA HIS A 159 12.53 9.41 -7.48
C HIS A 159 11.56 8.94 -8.57
N LEU A 160 11.02 7.72 -8.46
CA LEU A 160 10.02 7.21 -9.40
C LEU A 160 8.68 7.96 -9.26
N LEU A 161 8.20 8.16 -8.04
CA LEU A 161 6.94 8.88 -7.78
C LEU A 161 7.03 10.35 -8.23
N GLU A 162 8.18 11.01 -8.09
CA GLU A 162 8.38 12.41 -8.52
C GLU A 162 8.21 12.62 -10.02
N LYS A 163 8.30 11.56 -10.84
CA LYS A 163 8.00 11.61 -12.28
C LYS A 163 6.52 11.84 -12.56
N GLN A 164 5.64 11.43 -11.65
CA GLN A 164 4.20 11.70 -11.68
C GLN A 164 3.54 11.37 -13.04
N ASN A 165 3.91 10.22 -13.61
CA ASN A 165 3.53 9.84 -14.97
C ASN A 165 2.62 8.61 -15.05
N LYS A 166 2.39 7.92 -13.93
CA LYS A 166 1.46 6.78 -13.80
C LYS A 166 1.14 6.50 -12.33
N GLN A 167 0.18 5.62 -12.10
CA GLN A 167 -0.36 5.17 -10.81
C GLN A 167 0.72 4.49 -9.98
N ILE A 168 0.62 4.62 -8.65
CA ILE A 168 1.59 4.00 -7.73
C ILE A 168 1.66 2.47 -7.90
N ASP A 169 0.53 1.82 -8.21
CA ASP A 169 0.47 0.38 -8.44
C ASP A 169 1.25 -0.01 -9.69
N LEU A 170 1.15 0.76 -10.79
CA LEU A 170 1.93 0.51 -12.00
C LEU A 170 3.42 0.80 -11.80
N ILE A 171 3.77 1.91 -11.13
CA ILE A 171 5.17 2.20 -10.76
C ILE A 171 5.74 1.02 -9.96
N THR A 172 4.98 0.50 -9.00
CA THR A 172 5.47 -0.59 -8.16
C THR A 172 5.53 -1.92 -8.90
N ALA A 173 4.53 -2.25 -9.71
CA ALA A 173 4.48 -3.51 -10.44
C ALA A 173 5.51 -3.58 -11.59
N GLU A 174 5.70 -2.48 -12.32
CA GLU A 174 6.56 -2.43 -13.51
C GLU A 174 8.00 -2.00 -13.21
N ASP A 175 8.20 -1.01 -12.35
CA ASP A 175 9.52 -0.38 -12.17
C ASP A 175 10.24 -0.85 -10.90
N LEU A 176 9.48 -1.26 -9.87
CA LEU A 176 10.04 -1.78 -8.62
C LEU A 176 10.14 -3.30 -8.64
N GLN A 177 9.02 -4.02 -8.65
CA GLN A 177 9.00 -5.48 -8.44
C GLN A 177 10.02 -6.29 -9.27
N PRO A 178 10.35 -5.95 -10.53
CA PRO A 178 11.39 -6.66 -11.29
C PRO A 178 12.81 -6.50 -10.74
N LEU A 179 13.08 -5.44 -9.98
CA LEU A 179 14.41 -5.04 -9.50
C LEU A 179 14.60 -5.24 -7.99
N MET A 180 13.55 -5.58 -7.24
CA MET A 180 13.62 -5.66 -5.78
C MET A 180 12.92 -6.88 -5.17
N LYS A 181 13.31 -7.18 -3.93
CA LYS A 181 12.74 -8.21 -3.07
C LYS A 181 11.43 -7.71 -2.48
N THR A 182 10.38 -7.76 -3.30
CA THR A 182 8.99 -7.55 -2.87
C THR A 182 8.41 -8.89 -2.43
N PHE A 183 8.13 -9.00 -1.14
CA PHE A 183 7.46 -10.15 -0.56
C PHE A 183 5.95 -9.94 -0.54
N VAL A 184 5.20 -11.03 -0.53
CA VAL A 184 3.76 -11.05 -0.28
C VAL A 184 3.41 -12.23 0.60
N PHE A 185 2.45 -12.05 1.48
CA PHE A 185 1.89 -13.16 2.25
C PHE A 185 0.94 -13.99 1.39
N THR A 186 1.09 -15.31 1.43
CA THR A 186 0.23 -16.27 0.74
C THR A 186 -0.25 -17.32 1.76
N PRO A 187 -1.54 -17.32 2.17
CA PRO A 187 -2.60 -16.40 1.73
C PRO A 187 -2.40 -14.97 2.23
N ASP A 188 -3.08 -14.01 1.60
CA ASP A 188 -3.11 -12.60 2.00
C ASP A 188 -3.59 -12.45 3.45
N LEU A 189 -3.04 -11.49 4.19
CA LEU A 189 -3.37 -11.18 5.59
C LEU A 189 -4.14 -9.87 5.77
N ALA A 190 -4.21 -9.05 4.72
CA ALA A 190 -5.01 -7.85 4.67
C ALA A 190 -5.81 -7.82 3.35
N GLY A 191 -6.95 -7.14 3.38
CA GLY A 191 -7.74 -6.88 2.19
C GLY A 191 -8.50 -5.57 2.29
N GLN A 192 -9.39 -5.34 1.34
CA GLN A 192 -10.19 -4.12 1.26
C GLN A 192 -11.67 -4.39 1.55
N THR A 193 -12.28 -3.49 2.31
CA THR A 193 -13.70 -3.46 2.61
C THR A 193 -14.49 -2.94 1.41
N ALA A 194 -15.54 -3.66 1.00
CA ALA A 194 -16.39 -3.23 -0.10
C ALA A 194 -17.07 -1.90 0.23
N SER A 195 -16.82 -0.87 -0.57
CA SER A 195 -17.36 0.49 -0.36
C SER A 195 -17.25 1.33 -1.63
N TRP A 196 -17.71 2.59 -1.57
CA TRP A 196 -17.50 3.56 -2.65
C TRP A 196 -16.04 4.02 -2.71
N SER A 197 -15.40 3.89 -3.87
CA SER A 197 -14.05 4.38 -4.12
C SER A 197 -14.08 5.81 -4.66
N ASN A 198 -13.39 6.74 -3.99
CA ASN A 198 -13.18 8.10 -4.48
C ASN A 198 -12.22 8.15 -5.69
N ILE A 199 -11.34 7.16 -5.85
CA ILE A 199 -10.40 7.09 -6.99
C ILE A 199 -11.12 6.55 -8.24
N GLN A 200 -11.96 5.54 -8.09
CA GLN A 200 -12.65 4.91 -9.23
C GLN A 200 -14.07 5.47 -9.47
N GLU A 201 -14.55 6.37 -8.61
CA GLU A 201 -15.88 6.98 -8.65
C GLU A 201 -17.03 5.97 -8.81
N ARG A 202 -16.91 4.82 -8.13
CA ARG A 202 -17.89 3.73 -8.17
C ARG A 202 -17.80 2.85 -6.93
N PRO A 203 -18.81 1.98 -6.67
CA PRO A 203 -18.67 0.90 -5.71
C PRO A 203 -17.58 -0.08 -6.18
N VAL A 204 -16.65 -0.39 -5.28
CA VAL A 204 -15.57 -1.34 -5.52
C VAL A 204 -15.66 -2.45 -4.47
N ASP A 205 -15.39 -3.66 -4.92
CA ASP A 205 -15.34 -4.85 -4.08
C ASP A 205 -14.19 -5.77 -4.54
N SER A 206 -13.07 -5.70 -3.83
CA SER A 206 -11.87 -6.51 -4.08
C SER A 206 -12.03 -7.94 -3.53
N LYS A 207 -13.00 -8.70 -4.07
CA LYS A 207 -13.31 -10.08 -3.64
C LYS A 207 -12.12 -11.03 -3.67
N CYS A 208 -11.11 -10.77 -4.50
CA CYS A 208 -9.87 -11.55 -4.56
C CYS A 208 -9.09 -11.51 -3.24
N LEU A 209 -9.09 -10.37 -2.53
CA LEU A 209 -8.38 -10.16 -1.27
C LEU A 209 -9.12 -10.70 -0.04
N ARG A 210 -10.36 -11.18 -0.22
CA ARG A 210 -11.21 -11.71 0.87
C ARG A 210 -11.21 -13.24 0.95
N LYS A 211 -10.39 -13.89 0.10
CA LYS A 211 -10.28 -15.36 0.01
C LYS A 211 -9.28 -15.94 0.99
#